data_AF-A0A7C5J5P9-F1
#
_entry.id   AF-A0A7C5J5P9-F1
#
_cell.length_a   1.000
_cell.length_b   1.000
_cell.length_c   1.000
_cell.angle_alpha   90.00
_cell.angle_beta   90.00
_cell.angle_gamma   90.00
#
_symmetry.space_group_name_H-M   'P 1'
#
loop_
_entity.id
_entity.type
_entity.pdbx_description
1 polymer ?
#
loop_
_entity_poly.entity_id
_entity_poly.type
_entity_poly.pdbx_seq_one_letter_code
_entity_poly.pdbx_strand_id
1 'polypeptide(L)'
;DEEIEAAHAAAKLCEQLGHDVVQATPPVDAESFAIDFTLLICVATACDIDELGELVGRTPSRHDVELSTWMSAMLGRVTDATAAEKARRRMQTIARDVATFFEDVDVLLTPTLGRIPVPHGAMRPPPLEQAAEELIAALGLTPALKVPGLVKRIANQIYDFIPWTPLANVTGQPSMSLPLSMSQESLPIGVMFTGRFGDEATLFRLAAQIEQAAPWRQRRPPIFAA
;
A
#
# COMPACT_ATOMS: atom_id res chain seq x y z
N ASP A 1 -15.08 -12.05 -3.74
CA ASP A 1 -13.63 -12.16 -3.61
C ASP A 1 -13.26 -12.62 -2.20
N GLU A 2 -12.30 -13.53 -2.09
CA GLU A 2 -12.03 -14.28 -0.84
C GLU A 2 -11.55 -13.36 0.29
N GLU A 3 -10.84 -12.28 -0.01
CA GLU A 3 -10.38 -11.30 0.96
C GLU A 3 -11.50 -10.44 1.54
N ILE A 4 -12.54 -10.13 0.75
CA ILE A 4 -13.76 -9.46 1.23
C ILE A 4 -14.54 -10.40 2.16
N GLU A 5 -14.66 -11.68 1.78
CA GLU A 5 -15.31 -12.69 2.62
C GLU A 5 -14.57 -12.87 3.96
N ALA A 6 -13.23 -12.86 3.94
CA ALA A 6 -12.41 -12.90 5.15
C ALA A 6 -12.64 -11.68 6.06
N ALA A 7 -12.72 -10.47 5.49
CA ALA A 7 -13.03 -9.27 6.25
C ALA A 7 -14.44 -9.31 6.86
N HIS A 8 -15.45 -9.77 6.12
CA HIS A 8 -16.80 -9.98 6.66
C HIS A 8 -16.86 -11.04 7.76
N ALA A 9 -16.08 -12.12 7.64
CA ALA A 9 -15.99 -13.14 8.69
C ALA A 9 -15.35 -12.58 9.97
N ALA A 10 -14.30 -11.76 9.83
CA ALA A 10 -13.67 -11.07 10.95
C ALA A 10 -14.59 -10.04 11.61
N ALA A 11 -15.36 -9.28 10.82
CA ALA A 11 -16.37 -8.37 11.33
C ALA A 11 -17.42 -9.10 12.18
N LYS A 12 -17.95 -10.23 11.70
CA LYS A 12 -18.88 -11.08 12.47
C LYS A 12 -18.27 -11.64 13.75
N LEU A 13 -16.98 -11.99 13.72
CA LEU A 13 -16.27 -12.43 14.93
C LEU A 13 -16.19 -11.28 15.95
N CYS A 14 -15.94 -10.05 15.52
CA CYS A 14 -15.97 -8.88 16.40
C CYS A 14 -17.37 -8.67 17.01
N GLU A 15 -18.45 -8.81 16.24
CA GLU A 15 -19.83 -8.74 16.76
C GLU A 15 -20.06 -9.82 17.83
N GLN A 16 -19.62 -11.06 17.60
CA GLN A 16 -19.75 -12.17 18.56
C GLN A 16 -18.97 -11.93 19.86
N LEU A 17 -17.85 -11.21 19.77
CA LEU A 17 -17.06 -10.77 20.92
C LEU A 17 -17.67 -9.57 21.66
N GLY A 18 -18.80 -9.03 21.16
CA GLY A 18 -19.56 -7.95 21.78
C GLY A 18 -19.18 -6.54 21.32
N HIS A 19 -18.41 -6.40 20.24
CA HIS A 19 -18.11 -5.10 19.65
C HIS A 19 -19.27 -4.60 18.80
N ASP A 20 -19.47 -3.29 18.77
CA ASP A 20 -20.40 -2.66 17.82
C ASP A 20 -19.72 -2.54 16.45
N VAL A 21 -20.32 -3.14 15.43
CA VAL A 21 -19.76 -3.19 14.08
C VAL A 21 -20.68 -2.45 13.13
N VAL A 22 -20.19 -1.31 12.65
CA VAL A 22 -20.92 -0.45 11.73
C VAL A 22 -20.19 -0.37 10.40
N GLN A 23 -20.97 -0.24 9.31
CA GLN A 23 -20.38 0.05 8.02
C GLN A 23 -19.96 1.52 7.99
N ALA A 24 -18.67 1.76 7.75
CA ALA A 24 -18.09 3.09 7.72
C ALA A 24 -17.05 3.20 6.60
N THR A 25 -16.91 4.39 6.03
CA THR A 25 -15.96 4.68 4.96
C THR A 25 -15.19 5.96 5.31
N PRO A 26 -13.85 5.93 5.40
CA PRO A 26 -13.06 7.13 5.57
C PRO A 26 -13.31 8.12 4.43
N PRO A 27 -13.32 9.44 4.68
CA PRO A 27 -13.62 10.47 3.68
C PRO A 27 -12.45 10.70 2.71
N VAL A 28 -12.04 9.67 1.99
CA VAL A 28 -10.86 9.67 1.12
C VAL A 28 -11.27 9.40 -0.32
N ASP A 29 -10.89 10.30 -1.23
CA ASP A 29 -10.98 10.01 -2.67
C ASP A 29 -9.84 9.07 -3.09
N ALA A 30 -10.18 7.79 -3.26
CA ALA A 30 -9.20 6.73 -3.49
C ALA A 30 -8.33 6.98 -4.74
N GLU A 31 -8.92 7.50 -5.81
CA GLU A 31 -8.19 7.74 -7.06
C GLU A 31 -7.17 8.89 -6.90
N SER A 32 -7.58 10.04 -6.38
CA SER A 32 -6.65 11.15 -6.13
C SER A 32 -5.58 10.77 -5.13
N PHE A 33 -5.94 9.99 -4.09
CA PHE A 33 -4.98 9.49 -3.12
C PHE A 33 -3.91 8.60 -3.78
N ALA A 34 -4.34 7.62 -4.58
CA ALA A 34 -3.45 6.71 -5.26
C ALA A 34 -2.47 7.43 -6.20
N ILE A 35 -2.98 8.40 -6.98
CA ILE A 35 -2.17 9.22 -7.89
C ILE A 35 -1.14 10.03 -7.12
N ASP A 36 -1.56 10.75 -6.08
CA ASP A 36 -0.68 11.63 -5.32
C ASP A 36 0.40 10.88 -4.57
N PHE A 37 0.05 9.77 -3.91
CA PHE A 37 1.02 8.98 -3.17
C PHE A 37 2.04 8.34 -4.12
N THR A 38 1.59 7.81 -5.25
CA THR A 38 2.49 7.26 -6.28
C THR A 38 3.44 8.33 -6.82
N LEU A 39 2.93 9.54 -7.07
CA LEU A 39 3.73 10.67 -7.52
C LEU A 39 4.82 11.03 -6.50
N LEU A 40 4.46 11.10 -5.21
CA LEU A 40 5.38 11.43 -4.12
C LEU A 40 6.45 10.34 -3.94
N ILE A 41 6.11 9.06 -4.09
CA ILE A 41 7.09 7.96 -4.10
C ILE A 41 8.09 8.14 -5.25
N CYS A 42 7.62 8.47 -6.46
CA CYS A 42 8.51 8.67 -7.61
C CYS A 42 9.47 9.84 -7.40
N VAL A 43 8.98 10.95 -6.83
CA VAL A 43 9.81 12.12 -6.48
C VAL A 43 10.82 11.75 -5.39
N ALA A 44 10.40 11.07 -4.32
CA ALA A 44 11.30 10.62 -3.25
C ALA A 44 12.38 9.68 -3.78
N THR A 45 12.02 8.71 -4.63
CA THR A 45 12.97 7.78 -5.27
C THR A 45 14.02 8.53 -6.10
N ALA A 46 13.62 9.61 -6.80
CA ALA A 46 14.59 10.43 -7.54
C ALA A 46 15.58 11.13 -6.61
N CYS A 47 15.10 11.70 -5.50
CA CYS A 47 15.94 12.31 -4.47
C CYS A 47 16.90 11.29 -3.85
N ASP A 48 16.40 10.12 -3.43
CA ASP A 48 17.21 9.07 -2.81
C ASP A 48 18.36 8.62 -3.72
N ILE A 49 18.11 8.48 -5.02
CA ILE A 49 19.15 8.12 -6.00
C ILE A 49 20.20 9.24 -6.13
N ASP A 50 19.78 10.51 -6.18
CA ASP A 50 20.70 11.64 -6.26
C ASP A 50 21.58 11.75 -5.00
N GLU A 51 20.97 11.65 -3.82
CA GLU A 51 21.66 11.67 -2.53
C GLU A 51 22.66 10.51 -2.39
N LEU A 52 22.29 9.31 -2.86
CA LEU A 52 23.22 8.18 -2.94
C LEU A 52 24.40 8.46 -3.88
N GLY A 53 24.15 9.13 -5.01
CA GLY A 53 25.20 9.56 -5.94
C GLY A 53 26.19 10.54 -5.29
N GLU A 54 25.68 11.50 -4.53
CA GLU A 54 26.49 12.44 -3.75
C GLU A 54 27.33 11.73 -2.70
N LEU A 55 26.74 10.79 -1.96
CA LEU A 55 27.42 10.00 -0.93
C LEU A 55 28.56 9.15 -1.51
N VAL A 56 28.35 8.54 -2.68
CA VAL A 56 29.36 7.69 -3.35
C VAL A 56 30.36 8.54 -4.14
N GLY A 57 30.05 9.81 -4.41
CA GLY A 57 30.92 10.73 -5.16
C GLY A 57 30.91 10.48 -6.67
N ARG A 58 29.83 9.92 -7.22
CA ARG A 58 29.66 9.72 -8.67
C ARG A 58 28.21 9.88 -9.11
N THR A 59 28.01 10.31 -10.36
CA THR A 59 26.67 10.37 -10.95
C THR A 59 26.04 8.96 -11.01
N PRO A 60 24.79 8.79 -10.51
CA PRO A 60 24.07 7.54 -10.64
C PRO A 60 23.79 7.17 -12.10
N SER A 61 23.82 5.87 -12.36
CA SER A 61 23.52 5.25 -13.65
C SER A 61 22.34 4.30 -13.52
N ARG A 62 21.62 4.09 -14.62
CA ARG A 62 20.53 3.09 -14.70
C ARG A 62 20.95 1.66 -14.37
N HIS A 63 22.26 1.40 -14.36
CA HIS A 63 22.83 0.09 -14.02
C HIS A 63 23.08 -0.10 -12.52
N ASP A 64 22.87 0.95 -11.71
CA ASP A 64 23.10 0.92 -10.27
C ASP A 64 21.87 0.43 -9.48
N VAL A 65 20.69 0.43 -10.11
CA VAL A 65 19.40 0.04 -9.50
C VAL A 65 18.58 -0.77 -10.49
N GLU A 66 17.47 -1.36 -10.03
CA GLU A 66 16.52 -2.05 -10.90
C GLU A 66 15.88 -1.09 -11.92
N LEU A 67 15.47 -1.63 -13.07
CA LEU A 67 14.79 -0.86 -14.11
C LEU A 67 13.57 -0.11 -13.57
N SER A 68 12.73 -0.76 -12.78
CA SER A 68 11.54 -0.15 -12.18
C SER A 68 11.91 1.04 -11.28
N THR A 69 12.95 0.89 -10.46
CA THR A 69 13.46 1.93 -9.57
C THR A 69 13.96 3.14 -10.36
N TRP A 70 14.73 2.88 -11.43
CA TRP A 70 15.20 3.94 -12.33
C TRP A 70 14.04 4.64 -13.06
N MET A 71 13.04 3.89 -13.53
CA MET A 71 11.85 4.44 -14.20
C MET A 71 11.02 5.31 -13.25
N SER A 72 10.82 4.90 -11.99
CA SER A 72 10.19 5.72 -10.96
C SER A 72 10.94 7.03 -10.73
N ALA A 73 12.27 6.98 -10.63
CA ALA A 73 13.08 8.18 -10.51
C ALA A 73 13.00 9.09 -11.75
N MET A 74 13.01 8.53 -12.96
CA MET A 74 12.82 9.31 -14.18
C MET A 74 11.47 10.03 -14.20
N LEU A 75 10.40 9.37 -13.73
CA LEU A 75 9.08 9.97 -13.57
C LEU A 75 9.07 11.08 -12.49
N GLY A 76 9.76 10.84 -11.36
CA GLY A 76 9.96 11.83 -10.30
C GLY A 76 10.65 13.09 -10.81
N ARG A 77 11.71 12.95 -11.62
CA ARG A 77 12.47 14.09 -12.19
C ARG A 77 11.68 14.95 -13.17
N VAL A 78 10.69 14.40 -13.86
CA VAL A 78 9.82 15.18 -14.76
C VAL A 78 8.58 15.73 -14.09
N THR A 79 8.39 15.43 -12.80
CA THR A 79 7.28 15.96 -12.02
C THR A 79 7.56 17.40 -11.64
N ASP A 80 6.59 18.28 -11.89
CA ASP A 80 6.68 19.68 -11.50
C ASP A 80 6.67 19.82 -9.96
N ALA A 81 7.55 20.68 -9.43
CA ALA A 81 7.68 20.89 -7.99
C ALA A 81 6.37 21.39 -7.34
N THR A 82 5.59 22.21 -8.05
CA THR A 82 4.28 22.66 -7.54
C THR A 82 3.25 21.55 -7.55
N ALA A 83 3.33 20.61 -8.49
CA ALA A 83 2.48 19.41 -8.50
C ALA A 83 2.80 18.50 -7.31
N ALA A 84 4.08 18.23 -7.05
CA ALA A 84 4.53 17.45 -5.89
C ALA A 84 4.11 18.12 -4.57
N GLU A 85 4.31 19.43 -4.44
CA GLU A 85 3.89 20.18 -3.25
C GLU A 85 2.37 20.16 -3.04
N LYS A 86 1.57 20.25 -4.11
CA LYS A 86 0.12 20.13 -4.02
C LYS A 86 -0.31 18.73 -3.56
N ALA A 87 0.31 17.67 -4.09
CA ALA A 87 0.08 16.29 -3.65
C ALA A 87 0.40 16.13 -2.15
N ARG A 88 1.55 16.64 -1.71
CA ARG A 88 1.96 16.61 -0.29
C ARG A 88 0.94 17.30 0.62
N ARG A 89 0.43 18.47 0.22
CA ARG A 89 -0.63 19.18 0.98
C ARG A 89 -1.93 18.38 1.05
N ARG A 90 -2.32 17.71 -0.04
CA ARG A 90 -3.50 16.84 -0.05
C ARG A 90 -3.33 15.64 0.88
N MET A 91 -2.15 14.99 0.89
CA MET A 91 -1.85 13.92 1.86
C MET A 91 -2.00 14.39 3.31
N GLN A 92 -1.52 15.60 3.62
CA GLN A 92 -1.68 16.17 4.96
C GLN A 92 -3.13 16.49 5.32
N THR A 93 -3.96 16.88 4.33
CA THR A 93 -5.41 17.05 4.54
C THR A 93 -6.07 15.73 4.82
N ILE A 94 -5.78 14.69 4.02
CA ILE A 94 -6.29 13.33 4.24
C ILE A 94 -5.94 12.82 5.64
N ALA A 95 -4.70 13.07 6.13
CA ALA A 95 -4.32 12.68 7.49
C ALA A 95 -5.23 13.32 8.57
N ARG A 96 -5.63 14.58 8.41
CA ARG A 96 -6.56 15.24 9.33
C ARG A 96 -7.98 14.71 9.18
N ASP A 97 -8.45 14.52 7.95
CA ASP A 97 -9.81 14.04 7.69
C ASP A 97 -10.00 12.61 8.22
N VAL A 98 -8.99 11.76 8.08
CA VAL A 98 -8.97 10.41 8.68
C VAL A 98 -8.89 10.49 10.21
N ALA A 99 -8.15 11.44 10.78
CA ALA A 99 -8.16 11.64 12.23
C ALA A 99 -9.57 12.01 12.74
N THR A 100 -10.30 12.89 12.04
CA THR A 100 -11.71 13.20 12.36
C THR A 100 -12.61 11.98 12.20
N PHE A 101 -12.42 11.15 11.17
CA PHE A 101 -13.18 9.90 11.00
C PHE A 101 -13.07 8.98 12.23
N PHE A 102 -11.89 8.91 12.85
CA PHE A 102 -11.68 8.13 14.07
C PHE A 102 -12.26 8.77 15.34
N GLU A 103 -12.90 9.93 15.27
CA GLU A 103 -13.71 10.44 16.39
C GLU A 103 -14.99 9.62 16.57
N ASP A 104 -15.52 9.04 15.48
CA ASP A 104 -16.77 8.27 15.46
C ASP A 104 -16.56 6.75 15.65
N VAL A 105 -15.37 6.23 15.34
CA VAL A 105 -15.04 4.80 15.43
C VAL A 105 -13.70 4.57 16.13
N ASP A 106 -13.56 3.45 16.84
CA ASP A 106 -12.30 3.10 17.52
C ASP A 106 -11.29 2.41 16.60
N VAL A 107 -11.79 1.55 15.70
CA VAL A 107 -10.99 0.69 14.81
C VAL A 107 -11.68 0.57 13.46
N LEU A 108 -10.91 0.74 12.38
CA LEU A 108 -11.32 0.42 11.02
C LEU A 108 -10.84 -0.99 10.65
N LEU A 109 -11.76 -1.84 10.18
CA LEU A 109 -11.49 -3.19 9.72
C LEU A 109 -11.59 -3.25 8.19
N THR A 110 -10.55 -3.75 7.52
CA THR A 110 -10.53 -3.97 6.07
C THR A 110 -9.83 -5.28 5.71
N PRO A 111 -9.97 -5.81 4.48
CA PRO A 111 -8.96 -6.71 3.93
C PRO A 111 -7.57 -6.07 4.01
N THR A 112 -6.51 -6.85 4.25
CA THR A 112 -5.14 -6.29 4.22
C THR A 112 -4.68 -6.02 2.78
N LEU A 113 -4.95 -6.95 1.87
CA LEU A 113 -4.64 -6.84 0.44
C LEU A 113 -5.95 -6.86 -0.35
N GLY A 114 -5.93 -6.33 -1.57
CA GLY A 114 -7.09 -6.29 -2.49
C GLY A 114 -7.31 -7.58 -3.29
N ARG A 115 -6.44 -8.58 -3.09
CA ARG A 115 -6.54 -9.92 -3.67
C ARG A 115 -5.67 -10.89 -2.89
N ILE A 116 -5.93 -12.18 -3.06
CA ILE A 116 -5.09 -13.26 -2.50
C ILE A 116 -3.64 -13.19 -3.02
N PRO A 117 -2.67 -13.83 -2.33
CA PRO A 117 -1.27 -13.83 -2.76
C PRO A 117 -1.13 -14.31 -4.21
N VAL A 118 -0.46 -13.50 -5.03
CA VAL A 118 -0.28 -13.78 -6.46
C VAL A 118 0.95 -14.65 -6.73
N PRO A 119 0.97 -15.43 -7.82
CA PRO A 119 2.15 -16.20 -8.21
C PRO A 119 3.38 -15.31 -8.43
N HIS A 120 4.56 -15.90 -8.24
CA HIS A 120 5.82 -15.22 -8.54
C HIS A 120 5.85 -14.73 -9.99
N GLY A 121 6.20 -13.46 -10.18
CA GLY A 121 6.27 -12.82 -11.50
C GLY A 121 4.94 -12.24 -12.01
N ALA A 122 3.81 -12.46 -11.32
CA ALA A 122 2.51 -11.91 -11.73
C ALA A 122 2.46 -10.37 -11.75
N MET A 123 3.33 -9.70 -10.98
CA MET A 123 3.46 -8.24 -10.94
C MET A 123 4.50 -7.70 -11.92
N ARG A 124 5.12 -8.54 -12.75
CA ARG A 124 6.04 -8.06 -13.78
C ARG A 124 5.26 -7.41 -14.92
N PRO A 125 5.77 -6.33 -15.51
CA PRO A 125 5.17 -5.79 -16.72
C PRO A 125 5.18 -6.85 -17.83
N PRO A 126 4.19 -6.84 -18.74
CA PRO A 126 4.22 -7.65 -19.95
C PRO A 126 5.50 -7.41 -20.77
N PRO A 127 6.01 -8.39 -21.54
CA PRO A 127 7.29 -8.28 -22.24
C PRO A 127 7.44 -7.05 -23.14
N LEU A 128 6.36 -6.63 -23.79
CA LEU A 128 6.36 -5.44 -24.64
C LEU A 128 6.51 -4.15 -23.83
N GLU A 129 5.86 -4.07 -22.68
CA GLU A 129 5.96 -2.93 -21.77
C GLU A 129 7.37 -2.89 -21.16
N GLN A 130 7.89 -4.03 -20.71
CA GLN A 130 9.26 -4.13 -20.20
C GLN A 130 10.30 -3.68 -21.25
N ALA A 131 10.18 -4.13 -22.50
CA ALA A 131 11.09 -3.71 -23.57
C ALA A 131 10.99 -2.20 -23.86
N ALA A 132 9.79 -1.62 -23.75
CA ALA A 132 9.60 -0.18 -23.90
C ALA A 132 10.24 0.60 -22.74
N GLU A 133 10.07 0.14 -21.50
CA GLU A 133 10.72 0.71 -20.31
C GLU A 133 12.26 0.65 -20.44
N GLU A 134 12.81 -0.48 -20.86
CA GLU A 134 14.25 -0.63 -21.09
C GLU A 134 14.77 0.37 -22.13
N LEU A 135 14.04 0.58 -23.22
CA LEU A 135 14.41 1.54 -24.26
C LEU A 135 14.33 2.98 -23.74
N ILE A 136 13.26 3.33 -23.02
CA ILE A 136 13.08 4.66 -22.41
C ILE A 136 14.22 4.95 -21.44
N ALA A 137 14.56 3.99 -20.57
CA ALA A 137 15.63 4.10 -19.60
C ALA A 137 17.01 4.19 -20.27
N ALA A 138 17.28 3.37 -21.28
CA ALA A 138 18.56 3.35 -21.99
C ALA A 138 18.82 4.63 -22.77
N LEU A 139 17.78 5.22 -23.38
CA LEU A 139 17.86 6.44 -24.16
C LEU A 139 17.59 7.73 -23.35
N GLY A 140 17.23 7.60 -22.07
CA GLY A 140 16.89 8.75 -21.22
C GLY A 140 15.69 9.54 -21.73
N LEU A 141 14.70 8.89 -22.36
CA LEU A 141 13.56 9.53 -23.03
C LEU A 141 12.48 10.01 -22.05
N THR A 142 12.86 10.91 -21.14
CA THR A 142 11.96 11.47 -20.14
C THR A 142 10.67 12.12 -20.70
N PRO A 143 10.60 12.70 -21.92
CA PRO A 143 9.33 13.17 -22.48
C PRO A 143 8.31 12.05 -22.71
N ALA A 144 8.75 10.80 -22.92
CA ALA A 144 7.86 9.65 -23.07
C ALA A 144 7.08 9.33 -21.77
N LEU A 145 7.53 9.86 -20.63
CA LEU A 145 6.87 9.70 -19.33
C LEU A 145 5.80 10.77 -19.06
N LYS A 146 5.71 11.81 -19.89
CA LYS A 146 4.71 12.89 -19.76
C LYS A 146 3.36 12.54 -20.41
N VAL A 147 3.10 11.26 -20.67
CA VAL A 147 1.86 10.79 -21.28
C VAL A 147 0.70 11.01 -20.29
N PRO A 148 -0.38 11.72 -20.69
CA PRO A 148 -1.54 11.91 -19.84
C PRO A 148 -2.09 10.59 -19.32
N GLY A 149 -2.32 10.50 -18.01
CA GLY A 149 -2.86 9.30 -17.36
C GLY A 149 -1.86 8.17 -17.11
N LEU A 150 -0.58 8.30 -17.45
CA LEU A 150 0.43 7.29 -17.12
C LEU A 150 0.50 7.02 -15.61
N VAL A 151 0.66 8.08 -14.81
CA VAL A 151 0.72 7.97 -13.33
C VAL A 151 -0.56 7.33 -12.78
N LYS A 152 -1.73 7.70 -13.33
CA LYS A 152 -3.02 7.11 -12.96
C LYS A 152 -3.06 5.60 -13.23
N ARG A 153 -2.56 5.14 -14.38
CA ARG A 153 -2.51 3.69 -14.68
C ARG A 153 -1.60 2.93 -13.72
N ILE A 154 -0.40 3.46 -13.46
CA ILE A 154 0.57 2.88 -12.51
C ILE A 154 -0.06 2.82 -11.12
N ALA A 155 -0.65 3.92 -10.67
CA ALA A 155 -1.35 4.00 -9.39
C ALA A 155 -2.45 2.94 -9.30
N ASN A 156 -3.35 2.85 -10.27
CA ASN A 156 -4.43 1.87 -10.24
C ASN A 156 -3.91 0.43 -10.11
N GLN A 157 -2.89 0.03 -10.89
CA GLN A 157 -2.30 -1.31 -10.80
C GLN A 157 -1.72 -1.63 -9.42
N ILE A 158 -1.07 -0.65 -8.77
CA ILE A 158 -0.52 -0.82 -7.43
C ILE A 158 -1.65 -0.96 -6.41
N TYR A 159 -2.63 -0.06 -6.48
CA TYR A 159 -3.70 0.05 -5.50
C TYR A 159 -4.80 -1.00 -5.64
N ASP A 160 -4.91 -1.65 -6.79
CA ASP A 160 -5.69 -2.89 -6.92
C ASP A 160 -5.14 -4.01 -6.01
N PHE A 161 -3.82 -4.00 -5.73
CA PHE A 161 -3.19 -4.99 -4.85
C PHE A 161 -3.14 -4.55 -3.39
N ILE A 162 -2.84 -3.27 -3.15
CA ILE A 162 -2.70 -2.68 -1.80
C ILE A 162 -3.68 -1.50 -1.58
N PRO A 163 -5.01 -1.72 -1.65
CA PRO A 163 -5.98 -0.62 -1.60
C PRO A 163 -6.04 0.08 -0.23
N TRP A 164 -5.69 -0.62 0.85
CA TRP A 164 -5.95 -0.15 2.21
C TRP A 164 -4.69 0.23 2.99
N THR A 165 -3.58 -0.48 2.78
CA THR A 165 -2.36 -0.28 3.59
C THR A 165 -1.70 1.09 3.42
N PRO A 166 -1.64 1.71 2.22
CA PRO A 166 -0.93 2.99 2.06
C PRO A 166 -1.60 4.13 2.81
N LEU A 167 -2.90 4.03 3.08
CA LEU A 167 -3.61 5.06 3.86
C LEU A 167 -2.97 5.22 5.23
N ALA A 168 -2.75 4.12 5.96
CA ALA A 168 -2.10 4.15 7.27
C ALA A 168 -0.65 4.66 7.22
N ASN A 169 0.08 4.44 6.12
CA ASN A 169 1.41 5.01 5.93
C ASN A 169 1.38 6.55 5.85
N VAL A 170 0.38 7.10 5.16
CA VAL A 170 0.23 8.55 4.98
C VAL A 170 -0.27 9.21 6.26
N THR A 171 -1.24 8.60 6.90
CA THR A 171 -1.99 9.22 7.99
C THR A 171 -1.38 8.91 9.36
N GLY A 172 -0.53 7.88 9.45
CA GLY A 172 0.27 7.54 10.63
C GLY A 172 -0.48 6.78 11.72
N GLN A 173 -1.73 6.36 11.45
CA GLN A 173 -2.48 5.50 12.36
C GLN A 173 -1.78 4.16 12.53
N PRO A 174 -1.76 3.60 13.75
CA PRO A 174 -1.27 2.25 13.94
C PRO A 174 -2.19 1.26 13.23
N SER A 175 -1.60 0.28 12.55
CA SER A 175 -2.31 -0.78 11.85
C SER A 175 -1.66 -2.13 12.11
N MET A 176 -2.47 -3.17 12.23
CA MET A 176 -2.02 -4.56 12.34
C MET A 176 -2.77 -5.44 11.34
N SER A 177 -2.10 -6.46 10.80
CA SER A 177 -2.71 -7.50 9.98
C SER A 177 -2.74 -8.81 10.76
N LEU A 178 -3.92 -9.41 10.89
CA LEU A 178 -4.12 -10.71 11.53
C LEU A 178 -4.42 -11.78 10.48
N PRO A 179 -3.80 -12.97 10.55
CA PRO A 179 -3.93 -14.00 9.52
C PRO A 179 -5.22 -14.81 9.72
N LEU A 180 -6.40 -14.20 9.58
CA LEU A 180 -7.67 -14.78 10.06
C LEU A 180 -8.31 -15.80 9.12
N SER A 181 -7.92 -15.85 7.84
CA SER A 181 -8.51 -16.75 6.86
C SER A 181 -7.47 -17.42 5.97
N MET A 182 -7.91 -18.42 5.22
CA MET A 182 -7.13 -19.15 4.22
C MET A 182 -7.94 -19.18 2.93
N SER A 183 -7.28 -18.99 1.79
CA SER A 183 -7.92 -19.14 0.49
C SER A 183 -8.27 -20.59 0.18
N GLN A 184 -9.08 -20.81 -0.87
CA GLN A 184 -9.36 -22.14 -1.43
C GLN A 184 -8.08 -22.87 -1.86
N GLU A 185 -7.03 -22.12 -2.23
CA GLU A 185 -5.71 -22.63 -2.58
C GLU A 185 -4.77 -22.77 -1.37
N SER A 186 -5.29 -22.66 -0.14
CA SER A 186 -4.53 -22.75 1.10
C SER A 186 -3.45 -21.67 1.26
N LEU A 187 -3.72 -20.46 0.75
CA LEU A 187 -2.86 -19.28 0.95
C LEU A 187 -3.41 -18.42 2.10
N PRO A 188 -2.56 -17.87 2.99
CA PRO A 188 -3.02 -17.00 4.07
C PRO A 188 -3.70 -15.72 3.55
N ILE A 189 -4.81 -15.35 4.19
CA ILE A 189 -5.52 -14.09 3.94
C ILE A 189 -5.52 -13.26 5.23
N GLY A 190 -4.94 -12.06 5.14
CA GLY A 190 -4.85 -11.11 6.25
C GLY A 190 -6.05 -10.17 6.32
N VAL A 191 -6.52 -9.90 7.53
CA VAL A 191 -7.49 -8.85 7.84
C VAL A 191 -6.77 -7.75 8.61
N MET A 192 -6.87 -6.52 8.13
CA MET A 192 -6.22 -5.35 8.70
C MET A 192 -7.15 -4.64 9.68
N PHE A 193 -6.59 -4.23 10.81
CA PHE A 193 -7.24 -3.40 11.81
C PHE A 193 -6.40 -2.14 12.01
N THR A 194 -6.99 -0.98 11.80
CA THR A 194 -6.35 0.33 11.95
C THR A 194 -7.01 1.09 13.08
N GLY A 195 -6.24 1.54 14.07
CA GLY A 195 -6.74 2.23 15.26
C GLY A 195 -6.58 3.74 15.17
N ARG A 196 -6.97 4.44 16.24
CA ARG A 196 -6.69 5.88 16.39
C ARG A 196 -5.19 6.15 16.43
N PHE A 197 -4.80 7.36 16.04
CA PHE A 197 -3.40 7.79 16.08
C PHE A 197 -2.82 7.61 17.49
N GLY A 198 -1.74 6.83 17.60
CA GLY A 198 -1.07 6.52 18.88
C GLY A 198 -1.84 5.60 19.84
N ASP A 199 -2.87 4.87 19.36
CA ASP A 199 -3.65 3.93 20.18
C ASP A 199 -3.38 2.45 19.82
N GLU A 200 -2.10 2.07 19.79
CA GLU A 200 -1.67 0.68 19.62
C GLU A 200 -2.23 -0.24 20.71
N ALA A 201 -2.46 0.29 21.92
CA ALA A 201 -2.98 -0.46 23.04
C ALA A 201 -4.38 -1.03 22.78
N THR A 202 -5.26 -0.30 22.08
CA THR A 202 -6.55 -0.81 21.61
C THR A 202 -6.36 -1.97 20.63
N LEU A 203 -5.44 -1.84 19.67
CA LEU A 203 -5.17 -2.89 18.69
C LEU A 203 -4.63 -4.16 19.33
N PHE A 204 -3.67 -4.07 20.25
CA PHE A 204 -3.15 -5.26 20.96
C PHE A 204 -4.22 -5.96 21.81
N ARG A 205 -5.09 -5.19 22.48
CA ARG A 205 -6.22 -5.77 23.25
C ARG A 205 -7.21 -6.47 22.32
N LEU A 206 -7.54 -5.86 21.18
CA LEU A 206 -8.41 -6.47 20.18
C LEU A 206 -7.78 -7.74 19.59
N ALA A 207 -6.50 -7.70 19.22
CA ALA A 207 -5.77 -8.85 18.70
C ALA A 207 -5.79 -10.03 19.68
N ALA A 208 -5.59 -9.78 20.97
CA ALA A 208 -5.62 -10.82 21.99
C ALA A 208 -7.00 -11.51 22.08
N GLN A 209 -8.09 -10.75 21.99
CA GLN A 209 -9.45 -11.32 21.97
C GLN A 209 -9.68 -12.16 20.71
N ILE A 210 -9.30 -11.62 19.56
CA ILE A 210 -9.46 -12.31 18.26
C ILE A 210 -8.61 -13.58 18.22
N GLU A 211 -7.36 -13.55 18.69
CA GLU A 211 -6.48 -14.72 18.73
C GLU A 211 -7.04 -15.83 19.63
N GLN A 212 -7.63 -15.47 20.78
CA GLN A 212 -8.27 -16.43 21.67
C GLN A 212 -9.51 -17.08 21.04
N ALA A 213 -10.32 -16.30 20.32
CA ALA A 213 -11.56 -16.77 19.72
C ALA A 213 -11.35 -17.52 18.39
N ALA A 214 -10.35 -17.12 17.61
CA ALA A 214 -10.01 -17.72 16.32
C ALA A 214 -8.49 -18.00 16.21
N PRO A 215 -7.95 -19.00 16.94
CA PRO A 215 -6.52 -19.27 16.95
C PRO A 215 -5.96 -19.62 15.56
N TRP A 216 -4.79 -19.07 15.24
CA TRP A 216 -4.06 -19.37 13.99
C TRP A 216 -2.75 -20.10 14.20
N ARG A 217 -2.29 -20.27 15.45
CA ARG A 217 -0.98 -20.84 15.79
C ARG A 217 -0.73 -22.24 15.20
N GLN A 218 -1.78 -23.02 14.99
CA GLN A 218 -1.71 -24.37 14.43
C GLN A 218 -1.57 -24.36 12.90
N ARG A 219 -1.87 -23.26 12.22
CA ARG A 219 -1.67 -23.11 10.77
C ARG A 219 -0.18 -22.97 10.50
N ARG A 220 0.42 -23.98 9.86
CA ARG A 220 1.85 -23.98 9.49
C ARG A 220 2.01 -24.10 7.99
N PRO A 221 2.94 -23.36 7.38
CA PRO A 221 3.26 -23.55 5.98
C PRO A 221 3.91 -24.93 5.75
N PRO A 222 3.81 -25.51 4.54
CA PRO A 222 4.50 -26.75 4.19
C PRO A 222 6.02 -26.70 4.36
N ILE A 223 6.60 -25.49 4.28
CA ILE A 223 8.02 -25.21 4.50
C ILE A 223 8.13 -24.35 5.75
N PHE A 224 8.64 -24.93 6.84
CA PHE A 224 8.84 -24.24 8.11
C PHE A 224 10.15 -24.72 8.77
N ALA A 225 10.93 -23.80 9.33
CA ALA A 225 12.12 -24.14 10.11
C ALA A 225 11.68 -24.56 11.53
N ALA A 226 12.00 -25.78 11.93
CA ALA A 226 11.62 -26.36 13.22
C ALA A 226 12.51 -25.88 14.38
#